data_AF-A0A3B9KI60-F1
#
_entry.id   AF-A0A3B9KI60-F1
#
_cell.length_a   1.000
_cell.length_b   1.000
_cell.length_c   1.000
_cell.angle_alpha   90.00
_cell.angle_beta   90.00
_cell.angle_gamma   90.00
#
_symmetry.space_group_name_H-M   'P 1'
#
loop_
_entity.id
_entity.type
_entity.pdbx_description
1 polymer ?
#
loop_
_entity_poly.entity_id
_entity_poly.type
_entity_poly.pdbx_seq_one_letter_code
_entity_poly.pdbx_strand_id
1 'polypeptide(L)'
;GSDVYKRQAAACRLETDGSLTVIVGTVDLTGSDTTLSLIAAEGLGMSTSTVNVVHDNTDTMPYSGGTGGSKTTYSMGPAVLAAAQDARNQILTIASEMLEAAVGDLEIEGDKVVVRGTPARSVELSKIASESMRFAGRYEPIYGRGRAAVRQSSPMYAAHLAKVAVDPETGEVRVLDYVA
;
A
#
# COMPACT_ATOMS: atom_id res chain seq x y z
N GLY A 1 -18.20 4.99 -19.47
CA GLY A 1 -18.61 3.62 -19.08
C GLY A 1 -17.59 2.92 -18.20
N SER A 2 -16.30 2.90 -18.57
CA SER A 2 -15.24 2.13 -17.87
C SER A 2 -14.45 2.89 -16.80
N ASP A 3 -14.50 4.22 -16.78
CA ASP A 3 -13.66 5.06 -15.89
C ASP A 3 -14.07 5.02 -14.42
N VAL A 4 -15.32 4.65 -14.11
CA VAL A 4 -15.80 4.56 -12.72
C VAL A 4 -15.09 3.44 -11.96
N TYR A 5 -14.72 2.35 -12.65
CA TYR A 5 -14.02 1.21 -12.06
C TYR A 5 -12.53 1.46 -11.74
N LYS A 6 -11.97 2.60 -12.17
CA LYS A 6 -10.55 2.95 -11.99
C LYS A 6 -10.34 4.08 -10.98
N ARG A 7 -11.41 4.49 -10.29
CA ARG A 7 -11.36 5.46 -9.20
C ARG A 7 -11.25 4.72 -7.88
N GLN A 8 -10.11 4.87 -7.22
CA GLN A 8 -9.83 4.21 -5.97
C GLN A 8 -9.50 5.25 -4.89
N ALA A 9 -9.90 4.96 -3.67
CA ALA A 9 -9.45 5.64 -2.47
C ALA A 9 -8.86 4.62 -1.51
N ALA A 10 -7.87 5.05 -0.73
CA ALA A 10 -7.25 4.28 0.31
C ALA A 10 -6.95 5.19 1.52
N ALA A 11 -6.79 4.57 2.68
CA ALA A 11 -6.29 5.25 3.86
C ALA A 11 -5.17 4.44 4.52
N CYS A 12 -4.30 5.11 5.25
CA CYS A 12 -3.24 4.50 6.04
C CYS A 12 -3.29 5.07 7.45
N ARG A 13 -3.41 4.21 8.46
CA ARG A 13 -3.44 4.60 9.88
C ARG A 13 -2.21 4.04 10.56
N LEU A 14 -1.50 4.88 11.31
CA LEU A 14 -0.43 4.41 12.18
C LEU A 14 -1.04 3.93 13.49
N GLU A 15 -0.74 2.70 13.89
CA GLU A 15 -1.22 2.10 15.13
C GLU A 15 -0.27 2.41 16.29
N THR A 16 -0.75 2.23 17.52
CA THR A 16 0.01 2.55 18.75
C THR A 16 1.31 1.76 18.89
N ASP A 17 1.38 0.56 18.30
CA ASP A 17 2.57 -0.29 18.28
C ASP A 17 3.59 0.09 17.18
N GLY A 18 3.27 1.11 16.36
CA GLY A 18 4.10 1.55 15.25
C GLY A 18 3.86 0.81 13.93
N SER A 19 2.93 -0.17 13.90
CA SER A 19 2.50 -0.81 12.66
C SER A 19 1.60 0.10 11.82
N LEU A 20 1.54 -0.17 10.52
CA LEU A 20 0.70 0.58 9.58
C LEU A 20 -0.49 -0.27 9.13
N THR A 21 -1.70 0.21 9.37
CA THR A 21 -2.93 -0.38 8.82
C THR A 21 -3.31 0.33 7.53
N VAL A 22 -3.35 -0.41 6.42
CA VAL A 22 -3.80 0.05 5.10
C VAL A 22 -5.26 -0.36 4.91
N ILE A 23 -6.15 0.61 4.76
CA ILE A 23 -7.58 0.41 4.61
C ILE A 23 -7.94 0.63 3.14
N VAL A 24 -8.44 -0.42 2.49
CA VAL A 24 -8.83 -0.39 1.08
C VAL A 24 -10.24 -0.94 0.88
N GLY A 25 -10.93 -0.43 -0.13
CA GLY A 25 -12.28 -0.91 -0.50
C GLY A 25 -12.33 -1.99 -1.57
N THR A 26 -11.17 -2.41 -2.10
CA THR A 26 -11.08 -3.59 -2.98
C THR A 26 -11.25 -4.87 -2.18
N VAL A 27 -11.60 -5.99 -2.82
CA VAL A 27 -11.61 -7.32 -2.19
C VAL A 27 -10.39 -8.08 -2.72
N ASP A 28 -9.64 -8.76 -1.85
CA ASP A 28 -8.58 -9.64 -2.34
C ASP A 28 -9.17 -10.93 -2.91
N LEU A 29 -8.90 -11.17 -4.20
CA LEU A 29 -9.28 -12.40 -4.91
C LEU A 29 -8.06 -13.16 -5.43
N THR A 30 -6.86 -12.56 -5.42
CA THR A 30 -5.68 -13.08 -6.15
C THR A 30 -4.34 -12.86 -5.41
N GLY A 31 -4.36 -12.49 -4.14
CA GLY A 31 -3.16 -12.13 -3.37
C GLY A 31 -2.71 -10.68 -3.57
N SER A 32 -3.65 -9.77 -3.85
CA SER A 32 -3.33 -8.35 -4.01
C SER A 32 -2.79 -7.70 -2.73
N ASP A 33 -3.12 -8.25 -1.55
CA ASP A 33 -2.75 -7.65 -0.26
C ASP A 33 -1.25 -7.58 -0.06
N THR A 34 -0.51 -8.63 -0.44
CA THR A 34 0.95 -8.63 -0.41
C THR A 34 1.53 -7.52 -1.28
N THR A 35 0.91 -7.25 -2.44
CA THR A 35 1.39 -6.18 -3.31
C THR A 35 1.06 -4.80 -2.73
N LEU A 36 -0.13 -4.63 -2.15
CA LEU A 36 -0.52 -3.36 -1.53
C LEU A 36 0.29 -3.05 -0.28
N SER A 37 0.65 -4.07 0.52
CA SER A 37 1.53 -3.90 1.68
C SER A 37 2.93 -3.48 1.27
N LEU A 38 3.48 -4.06 0.19
CA LEU A 38 4.77 -3.63 -0.40
C LEU A 38 4.74 -2.17 -0.84
N ILE A 39 3.67 -1.75 -1.53
CA ILE A 39 3.51 -0.36 -1.99
C ILE A 39 3.41 0.61 -0.80
N ALA A 40 2.65 0.25 0.24
CA ALA A 40 2.51 1.08 1.44
C ALA A 40 3.83 1.18 2.23
N ALA A 41 4.53 0.06 2.39
CA ALA A 41 5.83 0.01 3.07
C ALA A 41 6.86 0.92 2.38
N GLU A 42 6.96 0.84 1.05
CA GLU A 42 7.81 1.71 0.24
C GLU A 42 7.40 3.18 0.35
N GLY A 43 6.10 3.46 0.23
CA GLY A 43 5.57 4.82 0.31
C GLY A 43 5.83 5.52 1.65
N LEU A 44 5.89 4.75 2.73
CA LEU A 44 6.17 5.24 4.08
C LEU A 44 7.68 5.23 4.39
N GLY A 45 8.41 4.20 3.97
CA GLY A 45 9.80 3.94 4.33
C GLY A 45 9.97 2.99 5.53
N MET A 46 9.05 2.01 5.71
CA MET A 46 9.10 1.04 6.81
C MET A 46 9.25 -0.40 6.32
N SER A 47 9.46 -1.34 7.26
CA SER A 47 9.43 -2.76 6.93
C SER A 47 8.05 -3.23 6.50
N THR A 48 7.98 -4.12 5.53
CA THR A 48 6.73 -4.74 5.07
C THR A 48 6.10 -5.64 6.12
N SER A 49 6.92 -6.19 7.04
CA SER A 49 6.46 -7.08 8.12
C SER A 49 5.58 -6.39 9.16
N THR A 50 5.53 -5.06 9.16
CA THR A 50 4.73 -4.24 10.08
C THR A 50 3.59 -3.52 9.37
N VAL A 51 3.21 -3.99 8.17
CA VAL A 51 2.10 -3.45 7.39
C VAL A 51 0.98 -4.47 7.30
N ASN A 52 -0.22 -4.06 7.74
CA ASN A 52 -1.42 -4.86 7.71
C ASN A 52 -2.41 -4.27 6.70
N VAL A 53 -2.87 -5.06 5.72
CA VAL A 53 -3.93 -4.65 4.80
C VAL A 53 -5.26 -5.14 5.35
N VAL A 54 -6.24 -4.25 5.46
CA VAL A 54 -7.59 -4.57 5.94
C VAL A 54 -8.63 -4.17 4.89
N HIS A 55 -9.58 -5.07 4.70
CA HIS A 55 -10.79 -4.85 3.93
C HIS A 55 -11.92 -4.63 4.92
N ASP A 56 -12.50 -3.44 4.90
CA ASP A 56 -13.59 -3.10 5.81
C ASP A 56 -14.96 -3.20 5.10
N ASN A 57 -16.07 -3.05 5.83
CA ASN A 57 -17.42 -3.08 5.27
C ASN A 57 -17.62 -1.94 4.24
N THR A 58 -18.49 -2.14 3.25
CA THR A 58 -18.88 -1.11 2.26
C THR A 58 -19.38 0.17 2.90
N ASP A 59 -19.91 0.10 4.13
CA ASP A 59 -20.41 1.25 4.88
C ASP A 59 -19.30 2.14 5.45
N THR A 60 -18.08 1.62 5.63
CA THR A 60 -16.98 2.28 6.35
C THR A 60 -15.69 2.41 5.54
N MET A 61 -15.53 1.63 4.47
CA MET A 61 -14.33 1.66 3.65
C MET A 61 -14.26 2.87 2.69
N PRO A 62 -13.04 3.34 2.36
CA PRO A 62 -12.87 4.31 1.28
C PRO A 62 -13.46 3.80 -0.04
N TYR A 63 -14.07 4.70 -0.82
CA TYR A 63 -14.69 4.34 -2.09
C TYR A 63 -13.71 3.58 -3.00
N SER A 64 -14.14 2.42 -3.48
CA SER A 64 -13.43 1.62 -4.47
C SER A 64 -14.36 1.30 -5.64
N GLY A 65 -13.86 1.47 -6.86
CA GLY A 65 -14.42 0.82 -8.02
C GLY A 65 -14.38 -0.72 -7.86
N GLY A 66 -15.26 -1.42 -8.58
CA GLY A 66 -15.36 -2.88 -8.50
C GLY A 66 -14.04 -3.60 -8.79
N THR A 67 -13.81 -4.70 -8.06
CA THR A 67 -12.63 -5.58 -8.23
C THR A 67 -12.87 -6.52 -9.42
N GLY A 68 -11.92 -6.61 -10.34
CA GLY A 68 -11.99 -7.54 -11.49
C GLY A 68 -11.13 -7.15 -12.68
N GLY A 69 -10.93 -8.11 -13.60
CA GLY A 69 -10.25 -7.89 -14.89
C GLY A 69 -8.76 -7.55 -14.79
N SER A 70 -8.05 -8.09 -13.78
CA SER A 70 -6.61 -7.90 -13.53
C SER A 70 -6.19 -6.44 -13.35
N LYS A 71 -7.03 -5.63 -12.69
CA LYS A 71 -6.81 -4.18 -12.52
C LYS A 71 -6.51 -3.75 -11.09
N THR A 72 -6.72 -4.61 -10.10
CA THR A 72 -6.67 -4.27 -8.66
C THR A 72 -5.38 -3.55 -8.29
N THR A 73 -4.22 -4.13 -8.59
CA THR A 73 -2.92 -3.50 -8.29
C THR A 73 -2.73 -2.18 -9.01
N TYR A 74 -3.05 -2.12 -10.31
CA TYR A 74 -2.83 -0.93 -11.13
C TYR A 74 -3.76 0.23 -10.76
N SER A 75 -4.99 -0.04 -10.35
CA SER A 75 -5.94 0.99 -9.95
C SER A 75 -5.76 1.41 -8.49
N MET A 76 -5.56 0.46 -7.56
CA MET A 76 -5.53 0.70 -6.11
C MET A 76 -4.14 1.10 -5.61
N GLY A 77 -3.08 0.54 -6.20
CA GLY A 77 -1.69 0.82 -5.82
C GLY A 77 -1.36 2.31 -5.73
N PRO A 78 -1.69 3.15 -6.74
CA PRO A 78 -1.43 4.59 -6.66
C PRO A 78 -2.19 5.30 -5.53
N ALA A 79 -3.40 4.84 -5.18
CA ALA A 79 -4.14 5.40 -4.04
C ALA A 79 -3.48 5.01 -2.71
N VAL A 80 -3.03 3.76 -2.57
CA VAL A 80 -2.29 3.29 -1.39
C VAL A 80 -0.97 4.04 -1.24
N LEU A 81 -0.20 4.22 -2.32
CA LEU A 81 1.04 4.99 -2.31
C LEU A 81 0.81 6.42 -1.83
N ALA A 82 -0.22 7.09 -2.35
CA ALA A 82 -0.57 8.45 -1.94
C ALA A 82 -0.97 8.52 -0.45
N ALA A 83 -1.74 7.53 0.04
CA ALA A 83 -2.11 7.45 1.46
C ALA A 83 -0.90 7.23 2.37
N ALA A 84 0.03 6.37 1.96
CA ALA A 84 1.27 6.12 2.70
C ALA A 84 2.18 7.34 2.73
N GLN A 85 2.33 8.06 1.60
CA GLN A 85 3.11 9.29 1.55
C GLN A 85 2.49 10.42 2.39
N ASP A 86 1.16 10.53 2.42
CA ASP A 86 0.47 11.47 3.30
C ASP A 86 0.72 11.14 4.78
N ALA A 87 0.58 9.88 5.18
CA ALA A 87 0.91 9.42 6.54
C ALA A 87 2.39 9.69 6.88
N ARG A 88 3.31 9.45 5.93
CA ARG A 88 4.74 9.73 6.08
C ARG A 88 4.99 11.20 6.38
N ASN A 89 4.33 12.11 5.67
CA ASN A 89 4.49 13.55 5.89
C ASN A 89 4.01 13.96 7.29
N GLN A 90 2.90 13.40 7.75
CA GLN A 90 2.38 13.62 9.11
C GLN A 90 3.37 13.12 10.18
N ILE A 91 3.89 11.89 10.01
CA ILE A 91 4.91 11.30 10.89
C ILE A 91 6.15 12.19 10.99
N LEU A 92 6.70 12.61 9.85
CA LEU A 92 7.90 13.42 9.83
C LEU A 92 7.68 14.82 10.41
N THR A 93 6.47 15.37 10.29
CA THR A 93 6.10 16.64 10.92
C THR A 93 6.12 16.52 12.44
N ILE A 94 5.51 15.48 13.00
CA ILE A 94 5.53 15.23 14.45
C ILE A 94 6.96 14.96 14.93
N ALA A 95 7.71 14.12 14.21
CA ALA A 95 9.10 13.80 14.53
C ALA A 95 10.02 15.03 14.48
N SER A 96 9.78 15.97 13.56
CA SER A 96 10.52 17.24 13.49
C SER A 96 10.41 18.04 14.78
N GLU A 97 9.22 18.11 15.36
CA GLU A 97 9.01 18.81 16.63
C GLU A 97 9.64 18.06 17.81
N MET A 98 9.53 16.72 17.83
CA MET A 98 10.10 15.90 18.91
C MET A 98 11.62 15.86 18.90
N LEU A 99 12.23 15.89 17.71
CA LEU A 99 13.68 15.82 17.54
C LEU A 99 14.32 17.20 17.42
N GLU A 100 13.56 18.29 17.32
CA GLU A 100 14.07 19.64 17.04
C GLU A 100 14.99 19.66 15.81
N ALA A 101 14.50 19.06 14.72
CA ALA A 101 15.21 18.94 13.45
C ALA A 101 14.27 19.29 12.29
N ALA A 102 14.80 19.79 11.17
CA ALA A 102 13.98 20.10 10.02
C ALA A 102 13.45 18.80 9.38
N VAL A 103 12.20 18.80 8.89
CA VAL A 103 11.59 17.65 8.19
C VAL A 103 12.47 17.12 7.05
N GLY A 104 13.16 18.01 6.32
CA GLY A 104 14.07 17.64 5.24
C GLY A 104 15.29 16.83 5.70
N ASP A 105 15.67 16.93 6.97
CA ASP A 105 16.79 16.20 7.56
C ASP A 105 16.37 14.87 8.21
N LEU A 106 15.08 14.50 8.10
CA LEU A 106 14.53 13.29 8.69
C LEU A 106 14.27 12.19 7.66
N GLU A 107 14.52 10.95 8.07
CA GLU A 107 14.21 9.75 7.31
C GLU A 107 13.52 8.73 8.22
N ILE A 108 12.62 7.92 7.63
CA ILE A 108 12.06 6.75 8.30
C ILE A 108 12.95 5.57 7.94
N GLU A 109 13.44 4.87 8.96
CA GLU A 109 14.28 3.67 8.83
C GLU A 109 13.69 2.56 9.70
N GLY A 110 13.04 1.59 9.07
CA GLY A 110 12.42 0.47 9.79
C GLY A 110 11.25 0.94 10.66
N ASP A 111 11.44 0.95 11.98
CA ASP A 111 10.44 1.24 13.00
C ASP A 111 10.65 2.61 13.69
N LYS A 112 11.51 3.47 13.15
CA LYS A 112 11.86 4.77 13.74
C LYS A 112 12.11 5.85 12.70
N VAL A 113 12.04 7.10 13.15
CA VAL A 113 12.50 8.29 12.42
C VAL A 113 13.88 8.65 12.93
N VAL A 114 14.83 8.88 12.03
CA VAL A 114 16.22 9.26 12.32
C VAL A 114 16.57 10.61 11.71
N VAL A 115 17.50 11.34 12.36
CA VAL A 115 18.14 12.52 11.76
C VAL A 115 19.29 12.06 10.86
N ARG A 116 19.29 12.49 9.59
CA ARG A 116 20.34 12.15 8.61
C ARG A 116 21.72 12.52 9.16
N GLY A 117 22.66 11.59 9.01
CA GLY A 117 24.04 11.74 9.49
C GLY A 117 24.22 11.65 11.01
N THR A 118 23.16 11.59 11.80
CA THR A 118 23.23 11.35 13.26
C THR A 118 22.20 10.31 13.72
N PRO A 119 22.41 9.00 13.42
CA PRO A 119 21.44 7.94 13.74
C PRO A 119 21.11 7.80 15.24
N ALA A 120 21.97 8.33 16.12
CA ALA A 120 21.72 8.38 17.57
C ALA A 120 20.57 9.35 17.96
N ARG A 121 20.20 10.28 17.07
CA ARG A 121 19.01 11.13 17.23
C ARG A 121 17.86 10.49 16.47
N SER A 122 17.02 9.76 17.19
CA SER A 122 15.88 9.05 16.62
C SER A 122 14.70 9.00 17.56
N VAL A 123 13.51 8.76 17.01
CA VAL A 123 12.30 8.48 17.77
C VAL A 123 11.54 7.33 17.11
N GLU A 124 11.07 6.38 17.91
CA GLU A 124 10.30 5.23 17.41
C GLU A 124 8.92 5.63 16.87
N LEU A 125 8.45 4.94 15.84
CA LEU A 125 7.11 5.13 15.28
C LEU A 125 6.02 4.85 16.32
N SER A 126 6.20 3.86 17.17
CA SER A 126 5.31 3.55 18.31
C SER A 126 5.17 4.74 19.27
N LYS A 127 6.28 5.45 19.52
CA LYS A 127 6.31 6.64 20.38
C LYS A 127 5.64 7.83 19.71
N ILE A 128 5.88 8.05 18.42
CA ILE A 128 5.17 9.07 17.63
C ILE A 128 3.66 8.79 17.64
N ALA A 129 3.25 7.55 17.37
CA ALA A 129 1.85 7.13 17.37
C ALA A 129 1.20 7.39 18.74
N SER A 130 1.88 7.00 19.82
CA SER A 130 1.41 7.21 21.19
C SER A 130 1.21 8.68 21.53
N GLU A 131 2.12 9.58 21.13
CA GLU A 131 1.95 11.02 21.34
C GLU A 131 0.80 11.60 20.49
N SER A 132 0.57 11.06 19.29
CA SER A 132 -0.54 11.47 18.40
C SER A 132 -1.93 11.05 18.86
N MET A 133 -2.02 10.05 19.75
CA MET A 133 -3.28 9.51 20.27
C MET A 133 -3.48 9.81 21.76
N ARG A 134 -2.58 10.58 22.36
CA ARG A 134 -2.64 10.93 23.78
C ARG A 134 -3.84 11.84 24.07
N PHE A 135 -4.58 11.55 25.14
CA PHE A 135 -5.66 12.43 25.61
C PHE A 135 -5.12 13.82 25.95
N ALA A 136 -5.77 14.87 25.40
CA ALA A 136 -5.27 16.25 25.45
C ALA A 136 -3.84 16.40 24.88
N GLY A 137 -3.46 15.52 23.95
CA GLY A 137 -2.20 15.55 23.22
C GLY A 137 -2.13 16.73 22.26
N ARG A 138 -0.89 17.07 21.87
CA ARG A 138 -0.59 18.20 20.97
C ARG A 138 -0.85 17.88 19.50
N TYR A 139 -0.74 16.61 19.12
CA TYR A 139 -0.76 16.18 17.73
C TYR A 139 -2.08 15.51 17.38
N GLU A 140 -2.46 15.60 16.12
CA GLU A 140 -3.58 14.85 15.56
C GLU A 140 -3.15 13.40 15.28
N PRO A 141 -4.07 12.41 15.41
CA PRO A 141 -3.78 11.04 15.03
C PRO A 141 -3.34 10.94 13.57
N ILE A 142 -2.34 10.11 13.31
CA ILE A 142 -1.80 9.93 11.96
C ILE A 142 -2.78 9.11 11.12
N TYR A 143 -3.32 9.75 10.09
CA TYR A 143 -4.27 9.16 9.17
C TYR A 143 -4.05 9.70 7.76
N GLY A 144 -3.27 8.96 6.97
CA GLY A 144 -2.97 9.27 5.58
C GLY A 144 -4.14 8.94 4.66
N ARG A 145 -4.37 9.79 3.65
CA ARG A 145 -5.48 9.63 2.69
C ARG A 145 -4.95 9.70 1.26
N GLY A 146 -5.37 8.73 0.45
CA GLY A 146 -4.94 8.63 -0.93
C GLY A 146 -6.11 8.42 -1.88
N ARG A 147 -5.98 8.98 -3.08
CA ARG A 147 -6.97 8.90 -4.15
C ARG A 147 -6.28 8.75 -5.48
N ALA A 148 -6.81 7.88 -6.33
CA ALA A 148 -6.32 7.70 -7.69
C ALA A 148 -7.48 7.59 -8.67
N ALA A 149 -7.30 8.15 -9.86
CA ALA A 149 -8.22 8.01 -10.98
C ALA A 149 -7.41 7.66 -12.22
N VAL A 150 -7.22 6.37 -12.44
CA VAL A 150 -6.33 5.91 -13.51
C VAL A 150 -7.08 5.97 -14.84
N ARG A 151 -6.64 6.86 -15.75
CA ARG A 151 -7.39 7.16 -16.98
C ARG A 151 -7.05 6.23 -18.15
N GLN A 152 -5.79 5.79 -18.22
CA GLN A 152 -5.34 4.85 -19.26
C GLN A 152 -5.46 3.40 -18.75
N SER A 153 -5.55 2.42 -19.65
CA SER A 153 -5.35 1.02 -19.25
C SER A 153 -3.87 0.68 -19.39
N SER A 154 -3.33 -0.13 -18.47
CA SER A 154 -1.99 -0.67 -18.63
C SER A 154 -1.92 -1.54 -19.90
N PRO A 155 -1.00 -1.27 -20.85
CA PRO A 155 -0.82 -2.14 -21.99
C PRO A 155 -0.08 -3.40 -21.53
N MET A 156 -0.83 -4.44 -21.16
CA MET A 156 -0.26 -5.75 -20.86
C MET A 156 -0.26 -6.61 -22.12
N TYR A 157 0.88 -7.22 -22.42
CA TYR A 157 1.05 -8.21 -23.47
C TYR A 157 1.71 -9.45 -22.86
N ALA A 158 1.30 -10.62 -23.32
CA ALA A 158 1.89 -11.89 -22.94
C ALA A 158 2.03 -12.76 -24.20
N ALA A 159 3.09 -13.57 -24.27
CA ALA A 159 3.31 -14.52 -25.34
C ALA A 159 3.50 -15.90 -24.72
N HIS A 160 2.59 -16.82 -25.02
CA HIS A 160 2.63 -18.18 -24.48
C HIS A 160 2.89 -19.16 -25.63
N LEU A 161 3.68 -20.20 -25.37
CA LEU A 161 3.97 -21.27 -26.33
C LEU A 161 3.63 -22.62 -25.68
N ALA A 162 2.78 -23.40 -26.35
CA ALA A 162 2.41 -24.75 -25.93
C ALA A 162 2.88 -25.76 -26.99
N LYS A 163 3.59 -26.80 -26.55
CA LYS A 163 3.89 -27.98 -27.36
C LYS A 163 2.90 -29.08 -26.98
N VAL A 164 2.15 -29.60 -27.95
CA VAL A 164 1.13 -30.62 -27.73
C VAL A 164 1.35 -31.83 -28.62
N ALA A 165 0.97 -33.01 -28.14
CA ALA A 165 0.75 -34.20 -28.95
C ALA A 165 -0.75 -34.43 -29.11
N VAL A 166 -1.16 -34.85 -30.31
CA VAL A 166 -2.55 -35.17 -30.63
C VAL A 166 -2.61 -36.57 -31.21
N ASP A 167 -3.46 -37.42 -30.63
CA ASP A 167 -3.81 -38.71 -31.21
C ASP A 167 -4.79 -38.51 -32.39
N PRO A 168 -4.44 -38.91 -33.62
CA PRO A 168 -5.29 -38.67 -34.79
C PRO A 168 -6.51 -39.59 -34.87
N GLU A 169 -6.53 -40.71 -34.16
CA GLU A 169 -7.64 -41.68 -34.18
C GLU A 169 -8.69 -41.35 -33.11
N THR A 170 -8.25 -40.87 -31.95
CA THR A 170 -9.14 -40.57 -30.80
C THR A 170 -9.41 -39.08 -30.61
N GLY A 171 -8.55 -38.21 -31.14
CA GLY A 171 -8.58 -36.77 -30.90
C GLY A 171 -8.05 -36.36 -29.53
N GLU A 172 -7.46 -37.28 -28.75
CA GLU A 172 -6.91 -36.98 -27.43
C GLU A 172 -5.72 -36.00 -27.54
N VAL A 173 -5.72 -34.95 -26.73
CA VAL A 173 -4.67 -33.92 -26.71
C VAL A 173 -3.91 -33.99 -25.38
N ARG A 174 -2.59 -34.09 -25.47
CA ARG A 174 -1.69 -34.04 -24.31
C ARG A 174 -0.72 -32.87 -24.43
N VAL A 175 -0.69 -32.01 -23.42
CA VAL A 175 0.33 -30.96 -23.29
C VAL A 175 1.67 -31.60 -22.93
N LEU A 176 2.68 -31.39 -23.77
CA LEU A 176 4.03 -31.93 -23.58
C LEU A 176 4.95 -30.91 -22.92
N ASP A 177 4.81 -29.63 -23.28
CA ASP A 177 5.61 -28.53 -22.76
C ASP A 177 4.83 -27.22 -22.88
N TYR A 178 5.09 -26.28 -21.98
CA TYR A 178 4.41 -25.00 -21.91
C TYR A 178 5.31 -23.92 -21.32
N VAL A 179 5.44 -22.81 -22.03
CA VAL A 179 6.18 -21.61 -21.59
C VAL A 179 5.27 -20.40 -21.68
N ALA A 180 5.23 -19.58 -20.64
CA ALA A 180 4.44 -18.36 -20.54
C ALA A 180 5.24 -17.22 -19.90
#